data_AF-R7EVX6-F1
#
_entry.id   AF-R7EVX6-F1
#
_cell.length_a   1.000
_cell.length_b   1.000
_cell.length_c   1.000
_cell.angle_alpha   90.00
_cell.angle_beta   90.00
_cell.angle_gamma   90.00
#
_symmetry.space_group_name_H-M   'P 1'
#
loop_
_entity.id
_entity.type
_entity.pdbx_description
1 polymer ?
#
loop_
_entity_poly.entity_id
_entity_poly.type
_entity_poly.pdbx_seq_one_letter_code
_entity_poly.pdbx_strand_id
1 'polypeptide(L)'
;MPLPQKAPSRLLPFAKCGASTKCGASSKCGSPANILYCNMFEGVMDRMLASLPYNRERAISYARRWALDRNPLFFDFTGRGGDCTDFVSQCILAGCCVMNYTPDFGWYYISVEDRAPAWTGVEFFYDFITGASDFAAETGGTGPYGYEVPRRGMNGVPAVVPGDVVQLADAEGDFYHTLFITDVDGSEIFVAAHSDDALDRRLSTYNYASSRFIHIVGARIEVAGGDCFEALIAGEALPAPPEMR
;
A
#
# COMPACT_ATOMS: atom_id res chain seq x y z
N MET A 1 10.97 -18.15 56.20
CA MET A 1 12.20 -17.47 56.67
C MET A 1 12.65 -16.51 55.58
N PRO A 2 12.80 -15.21 55.89
CA PRO A 2 13.22 -14.18 54.95
C PRO A 2 14.75 -14.03 54.92
N LEU A 3 15.27 -13.55 53.80
CA LEU A 3 16.68 -13.20 53.58
C LEU A 3 17.03 -11.86 54.25
N PRO A 4 18.28 -11.67 54.70
CA PRO A 4 18.76 -10.40 55.23
C PRO A 4 19.42 -9.55 54.12
N GLN A 5 19.41 -8.22 54.24
CA GLN A 5 20.59 -7.39 53.91
C GLN A 5 20.47 -5.94 54.39
N LYS A 6 21.66 -5.40 54.68
CA LYS A 6 22.02 -4.18 55.44
C LYS A 6 21.90 -2.87 54.63
N ALA A 7 21.69 -1.76 55.33
CA ALA A 7 22.11 -0.38 54.97
C ALA A 7 23.47 -0.05 55.69
N PRO A 8 24.15 1.14 55.56
CA PRO A 8 23.71 2.44 55.02
C PRO A 8 24.76 3.39 54.34
N SER A 9 24.26 4.56 53.90
CA SER A 9 24.84 5.93 53.92
C SER A 9 25.83 6.43 52.85
N ARG A 10 25.49 7.56 52.19
CA ARG A 10 26.13 8.89 52.36
C ARG A 10 25.39 10.01 51.57
N LEU A 11 25.48 11.22 52.13
CA LEU A 11 24.80 12.48 51.78
C LEU A 11 25.46 13.28 50.63
N LEU A 12 24.62 13.90 49.78
CA LEU A 12 24.55 15.31 49.25
C LEU A 12 25.82 16.04 48.71
N PRO A 13 25.72 17.06 47.79
CA PRO A 13 24.66 18.09 47.74
C PRO A 13 24.19 18.64 46.36
N PHE A 14 23.13 19.46 46.48
CA PHE A 14 22.44 20.28 45.48
C PHE A 14 23.32 21.29 44.74
N ALA A 15 23.05 21.49 43.44
CA ALA A 15 23.54 22.62 42.65
C ALA A 15 22.36 23.42 42.04
N LYS A 16 22.50 24.75 42.16
CA LYS A 16 21.53 25.81 41.85
C LYS A 16 21.42 26.07 40.35
N CYS A 17 20.20 26.35 39.87
CA CYS A 17 19.98 26.96 38.56
C CYS A 17 20.09 28.49 38.68
N GLY A 18 20.95 29.11 37.87
CA GLY A 18 21.19 30.55 37.85
C GLY A 18 20.26 31.28 36.88
N ALA A 19 19.67 32.38 37.33
CA ALA A 19 18.94 33.33 36.51
C ALA A 19 19.90 34.37 35.90
N SER A 20 19.71 34.75 34.64
CA SER A 20 20.05 36.09 34.18
C SER A 20 19.15 36.56 33.02
N THR A 21 18.79 37.82 33.13
CA THR A 21 17.74 38.63 32.49
C THR A 21 18.10 39.19 31.12
N LYS A 22 17.10 39.37 30.23
CA LYS A 22 16.49 40.69 29.93
C LYS A 22 15.36 40.59 28.89
N CYS A 23 14.14 40.91 29.35
CA CYS A 23 13.01 41.34 28.52
C CYS A 23 13.16 42.84 28.18
N GLY A 24 12.83 43.21 26.95
CA GLY A 24 12.43 44.57 26.56
C GLY A 24 10.97 44.52 26.10
N ALA A 25 10.11 45.28 26.75
CA ALA A 25 8.65 45.21 26.65
C ALA A 25 8.07 46.24 25.66
N SER A 26 6.93 45.87 25.05
CA SER A 26 5.68 46.66 24.87
C SER A 26 5.01 46.22 23.56
N SER A 27 3.70 46.05 23.40
CA SER A 27 2.45 46.09 24.20
C SER A 27 1.36 45.64 23.18
N LYS A 28 0.26 44.92 23.44
CA LYS A 28 -0.70 44.88 24.53
C LYS A 28 -1.48 43.54 24.52
N CYS A 29 -1.85 43.11 25.72
CA CYS A 29 -2.92 42.20 26.16
C CYS A 29 -3.76 41.41 25.14
N GLY A 30 -3.58 40.09 25.18
CA GLY A 30 -4.60 39.05 24.99
C GLY A 30 -4.28 37.88 25.95
N SER A 31 -5.30 37.28 26.57
CA SER A 31 -5.29 36.24 27.62
C SER A 31 -4.07 35.28 27.71
N PRO A 32 -3.62 34.85 28.93
CA PRO A 32 -2.53 33.89 29.11
C PRO A 32 -2.82 32.47 28.57
N ALA A 33 -4.05 32.20 28.12
CA ALA A 33 -4.46 30.86 27.67
C ALA A 33 -3.94 30.47 26.28
N ASN A 34 -3.46 31.41 25.46
CA ASN A 34 -3.14 31.15 24.04
C ASN A 34 -1.65 30.97 23.71
N ILE A 35 -0.74 31.07 24.68
CA ILE A 35 0.70 30.91 24.41
C ILE A 35 1.14 29.43 24.49
N LEU A 36 0.31 28.55 25.06
CA LEU A 36 0.59 27.10 25.14
C LEU A 36 0.16 26.30 23.90
N TYR A 37 -0.57 26.89 22.96
CA TYR A 37 -1.03 26.20 21.75
C TYR A 37 -0.13 26.41 20.52
N CYS A 38 1.00 27.10 20.65
CA CYS A 38 1.83 27.46 19.51
C CYS A 38 3.07 26.57 19.29
N ASN A 39 3.25 25.47 20.05
CA ASN A 39 4.46 24.63 19.96
C ASN A 39 4.19 23.11 20.07
N MET A 40 3.13 22.57 19.44
CA MET A 40 2.93 21.12 19.35
C MET A 40 2.41 20.61 17.99
N PHE A 41 2.74 21.32 16.90
CA PHE A 41 2.42 20.89 15.53
C PHE A 41 3.60 21.09 14.56
N GLU A 42 4.84 20.95 15.05
CA GLU A 42 5.93 20.57 14.15
C GLU A 42 5.97 19.03 14.11
N GLY A 43 5.41 18.41 13.07
CA GLY A 43 5.82 17.04 12.72
C GLY A 43 4.79 16.04 12.21
N VAL A 44 3.51 16.39 12.00
CA VAL A 44 2.60 15.53 11.23
C VAL A 44 1.95 16.38 10.17
N MET A 45 2.59 16.44 9.00
CA MET A 45 1.91 16.86 7.79
C MET A 45 0.72 15.89 7.64
N ASP A 46 -0.50 16.40 7.78
CA ASP A 46 -1.72 15.58 7.71
C ASP A 46 -1.76 14.91 6.32
N ARG A 47 -1.29 13.66 6.26
CA ARG A 47 -1.21 12.89 5.02
C ARG A 47 -2.61 12.38 4.72
N MET A 48 -3.36 13.18 3.98
CA MET A 48 -4.65 12.76 3.47
C MET A 48 -4.46 11.85 2.26
N LEU A 49 -5.09 10.68 2.28
CA LEU A 49 -5.10 9.75 1.15
C LEU A 49 -6.38 9.94 0.34
N ALA A 50 -6.24 10.14 -0.97
CA ALA A 50 -7.34 10.04 -1.91
C ALA A 50 -7.34 8.66 -2.56
N SER A 51 -8.53 8.08 -2.78
CA SER A 51 -8.68 6.80 -3.49
C SER A 51 -9.02 7.05 -4.96
N LEU A 52 -8.20 6.51 -5.85
CA LEU A 52 -8.43 6.46 -7.29
C LEU A 52 -9.12 5.15 -7.68
N PRO A 53 -10.08 5.19 -8.62
CA PRO A 53 -10.76 3.99 -9.09
C PRO A 53 -9.81 3.09 -9.89
N TYR A 54 -9.90 1.78 -9.68
CA TYR A 54 -9.21 0.79 -10.50
C TYR A 54 -9.99 0.50 -11.79
N ASN A 55 -9.41 0.86 -12.93
CA ASN A 55 -10.01 0.59 -14.24
C ASN A 55 -9.70 -0.84 -14.68
N ARG A 56 -10.63 -1.75 -14.35
CA ARG A 56 -10.54 -3.19 -14.68
C ARG A 56 -10.46 -3.45 -16.17
N GLU A 57 -11.19 -2.69 -17.00
CA GLU A 57 -11.19 -2.87 -18.45
C GLU A 57 -9.80 -2.62 -19.05
N ARG A 58 -9.09 -1.59 -18.57
CA ARG A 58 -7.69 -1.32 -18.98
C ARG A 58 -6.75 -2.43 -18.55
N ALA A 59 -6.87 -2.90 -17.31
CA ALA A 59 -6.04 -3.99 -16.79
C ALA A 59 -6.26 -5.30 -17.58
N ILE A 60 -7.51 -5.66 -17.86
CA ILE A 60 -7.87 -6.84 -18.67
C ILE A 60 -7.39 -6.68 -20.12
N SER A 61 -7.56 -5.51 -20.72
CA SER A 61 -7.08 -5.23 -22.08
C SER A 61 -5.56 -5.37 -22.17
N TYR A 62 -4.84 -4.88 -21.15
CA TYR A 62 -3.40 -5.06 -21.04
C TYR A 62 -3.02 -6.55 -20.94
N ALA A 63 -3.67 -7.28 -20.02
CA ALA A 63 -3.44 -8.71 -19.83
C ALA A 63 -3.64 -9.47 -21.14
N ARG A 64 -4.76 -9.25 -21.84
CA ARG A 64 -5.05 -9.93 -23.11
C ARG A 64 -4.08 -9.56 -24.24
N ARG A 65 -3.54 -8.34 -24.24
CA ARG A 65 -2.54 -7.93 -25.24
C ARG A 65 -1.19 -8.61 -25.01
N TRP A 66 -0.77 -8.73 -23.76
CA TRP A 66 0.61 -9.09 -23.41
C TRP A 66 0.77 -10.49 -22.83
N ALA A 67 -0.30 -11.23 -22.51
CA ALA A 67 -0.20 -12.57 -21.93
C ALA A 67 0.67 -13.57 -22.73
N LEU A 68 0.74 -13.40 -24.06
CA LEU A 68 1.48 -14.28 -24.98
C LEU A 68 2.69 -13.58 -25.63
N ASP A 69 3.09 -12.42 -25.11
CA ASP A 69 4.16 -11.58 -25.63
C ASP A 69 4.87 -10.91 -24.43
N ARG A 70 5.84 -10.02 -24.66
CA ARG A 70 6.49 -9.27 -23.56
C ARG A 70 6.48 -7.79 -23.88
N ASN A 71 5.97 -6.99 -22.93
CA ASN A 71 6.00 -5.54 -23.09
C ASN A 71 7.46 -5.06 -23.00
N PRO A 72 8.02 -4.43 -24.05
CA PRO A 72 9.44 -4.04 -24.08
C PRO A 72 9.82 -2.96 -23.05
N LEU A 73 8.85 -2.38 -22.34
CA LEU A 73 9.11 -1.47 -21.21
C LEU A 73 9.61 -2.19 -19.95
N PHE A 74 9.38 -3.52 -19.86
CA PHE A 74 9.74 -4.33 -18.71
C PHE A 74 10.76 -5.40 -19.12
N PHE A 75 11.61 -5.79 -18.16
CA PHE A 75 12.57 -6.86 -18.39
C PHE A 75 11.84 -8.19 -18.59
N ASP A 76 12.31 -9.00 -19.55
CA ASP A 76 11.76 -10.33 -19.78
C ASP A 76 12.29 -11.32 -18.73
N PHE A 77 11.44 -11.68 -17.77
CA PHE A 77 11.75 -12.66 -16.73
C PHE A 77 11.49 -14.11 -17.14
N THR A 78 11.17 -14.40 -18.42
CA THR A 78 10.88 -15.76 -18.88
C THR A 78 11.96 -16.75 -18.46
N GLY A 79 11.54 -17.87 -17.86
CA GLY A 79 12.44 -18.92 -17.36
C GLY A 79 13.19 -18.54 -16.06
N ARG A 80 12.85 -17.41 -15.44
CA ARG A 80 13.37 -16.95 -14.15
C ARG A 80 12.25 -16.80 -13.14
N GLY A 81 12.61 -16.83 -11.86
CA GLY A 81 11.65 -16.53 -10.79
C GLY A 81 11.14 -15.09 -10.88
N GLY A 82 9.84 -14.91 -10.64
CA GLY A 82 9.20 -13.60 -10.52
C GLY A 82 8.41 -13.12 -11.75
N ASP A 83 8.51 -13.79 -12.90
CA ASP A 83 7.81 -13.41 -14.14
C ASP A 83 6.28 -13.39 -13.99
N CYS A 84 5.72 -14.35 -13.25
CA CYS A 84 4.28 -14.37 -12.99
C CYS A 84 3.78 -13.11 -12.28
N THR A 85 4.44 -12.71 -11.18
CA THR A 85 4.08 -11.52 -10.42
C THR A 85 4.43 -10.25 -11.17
N ASP A 86 5.54 -10.21 -11.91
CA ASP A 86 5.90 -9.08 -12.77
C ASP A 86 4.76 -8.77 -13.77
N PHE A 87 4.31 -9.78 -14.51
CA PHE A 87 3.19 -9.64 -15.44
C PHE A 87 1.90 -9.15 -14.76
N VAL A 88 1.52 -9.76 -13.64
CA VAL A 88 0.33 -9.32 -12.88
C VAL A 88 0.50 -7.88 -12.41
N SER A 89 1.71 -7.49 -11.99
CA SER A 89 1.98 -6.12 -11.57
C SER A 89 1.80 -5.12 -12.71
N GLN A 90 2.28 -5.46 -13.91
CA GLN A 90 2.04 -4.66 -15.12
C GLN A 90 0.53 -4.52 -15.44
N CYS A 91 -0.25 -5.60 -15.27
CA CYS A 91 -1.70 -5.56 -15.48
C CYS A 91 -2.40 -4.60 -14.51
N ILE A 92 -2.04 -4.64 -13.22
CA ILE A 92 -2.59 -3.73 -12.20
C ILE A 92 -2.18 -2.29 -12.50
N LEU A 93 -0.91 -2.06 -12.87
CA LEU A 93 -0.42 -0.74 -13.25
C LEU A 93 -1.22 -0.16 -14.42
N ALA A 94 -1.56 -0.97 -15.42
CA ALA A 94 -2.38 -0.52 -16.55
C ALA A 94 -3.80 -0.07 -16.11
N GLY A 95 -4.32 -0.63 -15.01
CA GLY A 95 -5.62 -0.29 -14.47
C GLY A 95 -5.64 0.92 -13.52
N CYS A 96 -4.55 1.22 -12.81
CA CYS A 96 -4.50 2.34 -11.86
C CYS A 96 -3.54 3.47 -12.24
N CYS A 97 -2.49 3.19 -13.02
CA CYS A 97 -1.39 4.10 -13.36
C CYS A 97 -0.68 4.72 -12.16
N VAL A 98 -0.65 4.01 -11.02
CA VAL A 98 0.03 4.42 -9.78
C VAL A 98 1.04 3.37 -9.37
N MET A 99 2.25 3.81 -9.05
CA MET A 99 3.26 3.01 -8.35
C MET A 99 3.56 3.65 -6.99
N ASN A 100 4.07 2.84 -6.06
CA ASN A 100 4.64 3.30 -4.81
C ASN A 100 6.15 3.07 -4.83
N TYR A 101 6.94 4.14 -4.73
CA TYR A 101 8.41 4.09 -4.81
C TYR A 101 9.13 4.04 -3.45
N THR A 102 8.43 3.65 -2.37
CA THR A 102 9.07 3.42 -1.08
C THR A 102 10.12 2.30 -1.25
N PRO A 103 11.40 2.53 -0.91
CA PRO A 103 12.42 1.49 -1.00
C PRO A 103 12.05 0.27 -0.15
N ASP A 104 12.32 -0.93 -0.67
CA ASP A 104 12.09 -2.25 -0.05
C ASP A 104 10.62 -2.64 0.23
N PHE A 105 9.78 -1.68 0.63
CA PHE A 105 8.37 -1.88 1.00
C PHE A 105 7.38 -1.39 -0.05
N GLY A 106 7.82 -0.68 -1.08
CA GLY A 106 6.95 -0.14 -2.12
C GLY A 106 6.47 -1.20 -3.10
N TRP A 107 5.88 -0.72 -4.19
CA TRP A 107 5.47 -1.52 -5.33
C TRP A 107 5.75 -0.70 -6.60
N TYR A 108 6.90 -0.96 -7.20
CA TYR A 108 7.39 -0.22 -8.36
C TYR A 108 8.38 -1.03 -9.18
N TYR A 109 8.52 -0.64 -10.44
CA TYR A 109 9.57 -1.08 -11.33
C TYR A 109 10.16 0.11 -12.09
N ILE A 110 11.47 0.29 -12.01
CA ILE A 110 12.24 1.26 -12.79
C ILE A 110 13.19 0.51 -13.73
N SER A 111 13.91 -0.48 -13.21
CA SER A 111 14.74 -1.42 -13.97
C SER A 111 14.80 -2.78 -13.28
N VAL A 112 15.51 -3.73 -13.88
CA VAL A 112 15.75 -5.03 -13.23
C VAL A 112 16.61 -4.87 -11.96
N GLU A 113 17.50 -3.89 -11.88
CA GLU A 113 18.28 -3.60 -10.67
C GLU A 113 17.54 -2.71 -9.66
N ASP A 114 16.60 -1.89 -10.12
CA ASP A 114 15.83 -0.96 -9.28
C ASP A 114 14.32 -1.24 -9.39
N ARG A 115 13.85 -2.15 -8.53
CA ARG A 115 12.45 -2.52 -8.38
C ARG A 115 12.18 -2.98 -6.97
N ALA A 116 10.93 -2.79 -6.52
CA ALA A 116 10.53 -3.31 -5.22
C ALA A 116 10.43 -4.85 -5.24
N PRO A 117 10.73 -5.52 -4.12
CA PRO A 117 10.43 -6.95 -3.94
C PRO A 117 8.97 -7.29 -4.27
N ALA A 118 8.02 -6.44 -3.88
CA ALA A 118 6.59 -6.63 -4.14
C ALA A 118 6.18 -6.57 -5.62
N TRP A 119 7.03 -6.01 -6.49
CA TRP A 119 6.73 -5.98 -7.93
C TRP A 119 6.86 -7.37 -8.59
N THR A 120 7.82 -8.18 -8.12
CA THR A 120 8.13 -9.50 -8.71
C THR A 120 7.97 -10.69 -7.76
N GLY A 121 7.85 -10.47 -6.45
CA GLY A 121 7.77 -11.52 -5.43
C GLY A 121 6.33 -11.83 -5.03
N VAL A 122 5.95 -13.13 -5.02
CA VAL A 122 4.57 -13.60 -4.74
C VAL A 122 4.08 -13.16 -3.36
N GLU A 123 4.88 -13.37 -2.30
CA GLU A 123 4.49 -13.00 -0.94
C GLU A 123 4.53 -11.50 -0.71
N PHE A 124 5.61 -10.83 -1.13
CA PHE A 124 5.73 -9.37 -0.99
C PHE A 124 4.62 -8.62 -1.75
N PHE A 125 4.20 -9.13 -2.91
CA PHE A 125 3.04 -8.60 -3.63
C PHE A 125 1.77 -8.67 -2.79
N TYR A 126 1.51 -9.82 -2.16
CA TYR A 126 0.34 -10.00 -1.32
C TYR A 126 0.37 -9.08 -0.11
N ASP A 127 1.51 -9.00 0.59
CA ASP A 127 1.67 -8.15 1.77
C ASP A 127 1.47 -6.67 1.42
N PHE A 128 2.03 -6.20 0.30
CA PHE A 128 1.82 -4.84 -0.18
C PHE A 128 0.34 -4.58 -0.50
N ILE A 129 -0.26 -5.40 -1.37
CA ILE A 129 -1.62 -5.18 -1.88
C ILE A 129 -2.65 -5.26 -0.74
N THR A 130 -2.48 -6.19 0.20
CA THR A 130 -3.40 -6.37 1.34
C THR A 130 -3.11 -5.44 2.52
N GLY A 131 -2.00 -4.69 2.46
CA GLY A 131 -1.63 -3.73 3.49
C GLY A 131 -1.22 -4.39 4.81
N ALA A 132 -0.34 -5.39 4.74
CA ALA A 132 0.34 -5.92 5.93
C ALA A 132 0.93 -4.77 6.77
N SER A 133 0.94 -4.90 8.10
CA SER A 133 1.21 -3.77 9.01
C SER A 133 2.50 -3.02 8.69
N ASP A 134 3.57 -3.76 8.38
CA ASP A 134 4.89 -3.20 8.15
C ASP A 134 4.93 -2.47 6.79
N PHE A 135 4.30 -3.05 5.77
CA PHE A 135 4.09 -2.41 4.47
C PHE A 135 3.25 -1.14 4.61
N ALA A 136 2.12 -1.19 5.30
CA ALA A 136 1.23 -0.05 5.48
C ALA A 136 1.92 1.10 6.25
N ALA A 137 2.73 0.77 7.26
CA ALA A 137 3.48 1.75 8.04
C ALA A 137 4.54 2.47 7.20
N GLU A 138 5.33 1.74 6.41
CA GLU A 138 6.41 2.31 5.60
C GLU A 138 5.92 3.02 4.34
N THR A 139 4.84 2.52 3.72
CA THR A 139 4.28 3.07 2.47
C THR A 139 3.29 4.21 2.71
N GLY A 140 2.87 4.41 3.96
CA GLY A 140 1.73 5.28 4.29
C GLY A 140 0.41 4.80 3.66
N GLY A 141 0.33 3.53 3.23
CA GLY A 141 -0.83 2.95 2.56
C GLY A 141 -1.07 3.42 1.12
N THR A 142 -0.08 4.07 0.48
CA THR A 142 -0.16 4.58 -0.90
C THR A 142 0.15 3.50 -1.93
N GLY A 143 -0.42 3.60 -3.13
CA GLY A 143 -0.31 2.60 -4.20
C GLY A 143 -1.58 1.75 -4.37
N PRO A 144 -1.56 0.75 -5.27
CA PRO A 144 -2.70 -0.16 -5.45
C PRO A 144 -2.97 -0.96 -4.18
N TYR A 145 -4.24 -1.21 -3.87
CA TYR A 145 -4.63 -1.97 -2.69
C TYR A 145 -5.84 -2.87 -2.95
N GLY A 146 -5.96 -3.89 -2.12
CA GLY A 146 -6.97 -4.92 -2.20
C GLY A 146 -7.15 -5.64 -0.87
N TYR A 147 -7.92 -6.73 -0.90
CA TYR A 147 -8.11 -7.60 0.25
C TYR A 147 -8.41 -9.02 -0.21
N GLU A 148 -8.12 -10.00 0.65
CA GLU A 148 -8.45 -11.39 0.37
C GLU A 148 -9.98 -11.60 0.37
N VAL A 149 -10.47 -12.36 -0.61
CA VAL A 149 -11.86 -12.78 -0.71
C VAL A 149 -11.95 -14.31 -0.76
N PRO A 150 -13.04 -14.91 -0.25
CA PRO A 150 -13.24 -16.35 -0.38
C PRO A 150 -13.41 -16.75 -1.86
N ARG A 151 -13.05 -17.98 -2.22
CA ARG A 151 -13.25 -18.49 -3.58
C ARG A 151 -14.70 -18.34 -4.06
N ARG A 152 -15.67 -18.69 -3.20
CA ARG A 152 -17.11 -18.66 -3.50
C ARG A 152 -17.75 -17.49 -2.75
N GLY A 153 -18.47 -16.66 -3.48
CA GLY A 153 -19.35 -15.62 -2.96
C GLY A 153 -20.79 -16.10 -2.83
N MET A 154 -21.72 -15.14 -2.86
CA MET A 154 -23.16 -15.42 -2.77
C MET A 154 -23.64 -16.26 -3.96
N ASN A 155 -24.55 -17.19 -3.68
CA ASN A 155 -25.19 -18.07 -4.69
C ASN A 155 -24.22 -18.98 -5.46
N GLY A 156 -23.01 -19.22 -4.94
CA GLY A 156 -22.04 -20.17 -5.50
C GLY A 156 -21.18 -19.63 -6.65
N VAL A 157 -21.38 -18.37 -7.05
CA VAL A 157 -20.54 -17.62 -8.01
C VAL A 157 -19.21 -17.25 -7.33
N PRO A 158 -18.08 -17.17 -8.04
CA PRO A 158 -16.84 -16.66 -7.47
C PRO A 158 -16.99 -15.27 -6.84
N ALA A 159 -16.32 -15.01 -5.71
CA ALA A 159 -16.36 -13.68 -5.08
C ALA A 159 -15.45 -12.68 -5.80
N VAL A 160 -14.49 -13.19 -6.56
CA VAL A 160 -13.64 -12.41 -7.47
C VAL A 160 -14.40 -11.97 -8.71
N VAL A 161 -13.93 -10.88 -9.30
CA VAL A 161 -14.39 -10.35 -10.57
C VAL A 161 -13.20 -10.14 -11.53
N PRO A 162 -13.43 -10.01 -12.84
CA PRO A 162 -12.35 -9.73 -13.79
C PRO A 162 -11.50 -8.51 -13.37
N GLY A 163 -10.18 -8.63 -13.45
CA GLY A 163 -9.22 -7.66 -12.94
C GLY A 163 -8.69 -7.95 -11.54
N ASP A 164 -9.22 -8.96 -10.86
CA ASP A 164 -8.69 -9.47 -9.58
C ASP A 164 -7.52 -10.43 -9.80
N VAL A 165 -6.90 -10.89 -8.71
CA VAL A 165 -5.72 -11.76 -8.74
C VAL A 165 -6.00 -13.05 -7.96
N VAL A 166 -5.39 -14.15 -8.40
CA VAL A 166 -5.32 -15.40 -7.63
C VAL A 166 -3.88 -15.83 -7.48
N GLN A 167 -3.52 -16.32 -6.29
CA GLN A 167 -2.22 -16.92 -6.03
C GLN A 167 -2.39 -18.40 -5.68
N LEU A 168 -1.54 -19.24 -6.24
CA LEU A 168 -1.54 -20.69 -6.06
C LEU A 168 -0.44 -21.10 -5.09
N ALA A 169 -0.75 -22.10 -4.27
CA ALA A 169 0.19 -22.70 -3.33
C ALA A 169 0.31 -24.22 -3.53
N ASP A 170 1.49 -24.72 -3.18
CA ASP A 170 1.79 -26.15 -3.15
C ASP A 170 1.21 -26.84 -1.89
N ALA A 171 1.53 -28.13 -1.71
CA ALA A 171 0.98 -28.94 -0.63
C ALA A 171 1.55 -28.57 0.74
N GLU A 172 2.72 -27.94 0.75
CA GLU A 172 3.42 -27.40 1.92
C GLU A 172 2.80 -26.06 2.36
N GLY A 173 2.08 -25.39 1.46
CA GLY A 173 1.39 -24.13 1.71
C GLY A 173 2.17 -22.91 1.23
N ASP A 174 3.25 -23.10 0.48
CA ASP A 174 4.07 -22.01 -0.05
C ASP A 174 3.44 -21.47 -1.34
N PHE A 175 3.13 -20.16 -1.37
CA PHE A 175 2.59 -19.53 -2.57
C PHE A 175 3.69 -19.31 -3.60
N TYR A 176 3.51 -19.89 -4.78
CA TYR A 176 4.55 -19.91 -5.81
C TYR A 176 4.15 -19.25 -7.13
N HIS A 177 2.86 -18.96 -7.34
CA HIS A 177 2.38 -18.45 -8.62
C HIS A 177 1.29 -17.40 -8.48
N THR A 178 1.48 -16.25 -9.13
CA THR A 178 0.50 -15.15 -9.22
C THR A 178 -0.14 -15.14 -10.60
N LEU A 179 -1.47 -15.12 -10.66
CA LEU A 179 -2.28 -15.17 -11.89
C LEU A 179 -3.26 -14.00 -11.94
N PHE A 180 -3.42 -13.39 -13.11
CA PHE A 180 -4.38 -12.30 -13.31
C PHE A 180 -5.71 -12.85 -13.81
N ILE A 181 -6.84 -12.45 -13.22
CA ILE A 181 -8.17 -12.93 -13.61
C ILE A 181 -8.71 -12.09 -14.77
N THR A 182 -8.91 -12.70 -15.92
CA THR A 182 -9.38 -12.02 -17.13
C THR A 182 -10.88 -12.14 -17.35
N ASP A 183 -11.51 -13.21 -16.84
CA ASP A 183 -12.95 -13.42 -16.97
C ASP A 183 -13.51 -14.37 -15.89
N VAL A 184 -14.82 -14.33 -15.69
CA VAL A 184 -15.58 -15.26 -14.83
C VAL A 184 -16.86 -15.68 -15.56
N ASP A 185 -17.03 -16.97 -15.80
CA ASP A 185 -18.25 -17.55 -16.40
C ASP A 185 -18.81 -18.64 -15.50
N GLY A 186 -19.98 -18.38 -14.89
CA GLY A 186 -20.58 -19.26 -13.90
C GLY A 186 -19.66 -19.49 -12.70
N SER A 187 -19.14 -20.70 -12.54
CA SER A 187 -18.18 -21.06 -11.48
C SER A 187 -16.72 -21.13 -11.96
N GLU A 188 -16.48 -20.97 -13.26
CA GLU A 188 -15.15 -21.04 -13.85
C GLU A 188 -14.50 -19.66 -13.82
N ILE A 189 -13.19 -19.65 -13.55
CA ILE A 189 -12.37 -18.43 -13.52
C ILE A 189 -11.35 -18.58 -14.65
N PHE A 190 -11.24 -17.56 -15.49
CA PHE A 190 -10.26 -17.49 -16.55
C PHE A 190 -9.12 -16.58 -16.15
N VAL A 191 -7.90 -17.03 -16.42
CA VAL A 191 -6.68 -16.35 -16.01
C VAL A 191 -5.72 -16.11 -17.17
N ALA A 192 -4.86 -15.11 -17.00
CA ALA A 192 -3.68 -14.87 -17.81
C ALA A 192 -2.41 -14.88 -16.96
N ALA A 193 -1.30 -15.34 -17.54
CA ALA A 193 0.02 -15.37 -16.90
C ALA A 193 1.14 -15.53 -17.94
N HIS A 194 2.33 -15.02 -17.64
CA HIS A 194 3.54 -15.31 -18.44
C HIS A 194 4.16 -16.69 -18.14
N SER A 195 4.14 -17.15 -16.89
CA SER A 195 4.59 -18.52 -16.62
C SER A 195 3.61 -19.50 -17.27
N ASP A 196 4.15 -20.35 -18.16
CA ASP A 196 3.41 -21.20 -19.10
C ASP A 196 2.61 -20.48 -20.20
N ASP A 197 2.84 -19.17 -20.42
CA ASP A 197 2.16 -18.32 -21.42
C ASP A 197 0.66 -18.63 -21.57
N ALA A 198 -0.10 -18.25 -20.55
CA ALA A 198 -1.54 -18.50 -20.47
C ALA A 198 -2.34 -17.25 -20.82
N LEU A 199 -3.31 -17.39 -21.73
CA LEU A 199 -4.32 -16.37 -22.04
C LEU A 199 -5.71 -16.99 -21.96
N ASP A 200 -6.58 -16.39 -21.13
CA ASP A 200 -7.95 -16.86 -20.89
C ASP A 200 -7.97 -18.39 -20.61
N ARG A 201 -6.99 -18.87 -19.85
CA ARG A 201 -6.88 -20.27 -19.44
C ARG A 201 -7.80 -20.50 -18.26
N ARG A 202 -8.52 -21.63 -18.26
CA ARG A 202 -9.36 -22.03 -17.12
C ARG A 202 -8.50 -22.33 -15.89
N LEU A 203 -8.81 -21.69 -14.77
CA LEU A 203 -8.14 -21.94 -13.50
C LEU A 203 -8.28 -23.41 -13.06
N SER A 204 -9.40 -24.06 -13.39
CA SER A 204 -9.64 -25.48 -13.13
C SER A 204 -8.64 -26.45 -13.79
N THR A 205 -7.83 -25.96 -14.75
CA THR A 205 -6.80 -26.77 -15.44
C THR A 205 -5.41 -26.67 -14.79
N TYR A 206 -5.25 -25.84 -13.76
CA TYR A 206 -4.02 -25.79 -12.97
C TYR A 206 -4.05 -26.88 -11.90
N ASN A 207 -2.88 -27.47 -11.63
CA ASN A 207 -2.69 -28.37 -10.51
C ASN A 207 -2.03 -27.61 -9.35
N TYR A 208 -2.75 -27.44 -8.25
CA TYR A 208 -2.29 -26.75 -7.03
C TYR A 208 -3.02 -27.34 -5.82
N ALA A 209 -2.43 -27.23 -4.63
CA ALA A 209 -3.05 -27.76 -3.42
C ALA A 209 -4.02 -26.76 -2.78
N SER A 210 -3.69 -25.46 -2.81
CA SER A 210 -4.57 -24.40 -2.33
C SER A 210 -4.38 -23.08 -3.09
N SER A 211 -5.27 -22.12 -2.84
CA SER A 211 -5.26 -20.83 -3.54
C SER A 211 -5.83 -19.72 -2.66
N ARG A 212 -5.28 -18.51 -2.77
CA ARG A 212 -5.86 -17.28 -2.20
C ARG A 212 -6.29 -16.32 -3.31
N PHE A 213 -7.39 -15.63 -3.10
CA PHE A 213 -7.99 -14.74 -4.08
C PHE A 213 -7.98 -13.31 -3.57
N ILE A 214 -7.51 -12.36 -4.36
CA ILE A 214 -7.26 -10.98 -3.94
C ILE A 214 -8.13 -10.07 -4.80
N HIS A 215 -9.08 -9.41 -4.16
CA HIS A 215 -9.92 -8.40 -4.80
C HIS A 215 -9.18 -7.06 -4.87
N ILE A 216 -8.93 -6.55 -6.07
CA ILE A 216 -8.25 -5.26 -6.26
C ILE A 216 -9.29 -4.12 -6.22
N VAL A 217 -9.16 -3.22 -5.25
CA VAL A 217 -10.18 -2.18 -5.02
C VAL A 217 -9.88 -0.92 -5.83
N GLY A 218 -8.63 -0.46 -5.78
CA GLY A 218 -8.26 0.88 -6.21
C GLY A 218 -6.78 1.13 -6.00
N ALA A 219 -6.39 2.41 -6.13
CA ALA A 219 -5.09 2.88 -5.69
C ALA A 219 -5.25 4.11 -4.78
N ARG A 220 -4.36 4.27 -3.80
CA ARG A 220 -4.33 5.46 -2.94
C ARG A 220 -3.17 6.36 -3.33
N ILE A 221 -3.41 7.66 -3.36
CA ILE A 221 -2.38 8.69 -3.57
C ILE A 221 -2.39 9.66 -2.40
N GLU A 222 -1.22 10.22 -2.08
CA GLU A 222 -1.15 11.35 -1.14
C GLU A 222 -1.68 12.61 -1.83
N VAL A 223 -2.55 13.33 -1.14
CA VAL A 223 -2.99 14.66 -1.53
C VAL A 223 -2.61 15.64 -0.43
N ALA A 224 -2.30 16.89 -0.82
CA ALA A 224 -1.96 17.92 0.15
C ALA A 224 -3.17 18.18 1.07
N GLY A 225 -3.04 17.77 2.34
CA GLY A 225 -4.04 17.94 3.39
C GLY A 225 -4.05 19.35 3.96
N GLY A 226 -4.46 20.33 3.15
CA GLY A 226 -4.90 21.61 3.70
C GLY A 226 -6.27 21.40 4.34
N ASP A 227 -6.37 21.49 5.66
CA ASP A 227 -7.69 21.53 6.31
C ASP A 227 -8.40 22.85 5.94
N CYS A 228 -9.73 22.78 5.77
CA CYS A 228 -10.57 23.96 5.54
C CYS A 228 -11.27 24.43 6.81
N PHE A 229 -11.09 23.73 7.93
CA PHE A 229 -11.85 23.88 9.15
C PHE A 229 -11.62 25.26 9.79
N GLU A 230 -10.37 25.69 9.92
CA GLU A 230 -10.07 27.01 10.52
C GLU A 230 -10.61 28.17 9.66
N ALA A 231 -10.52 28.06 8.32
CA ALA A 231 -11.13 29.04 7.42
C ALA A 231 -12.67 29.02 7.51
N LEU A 232 -13.29 27.83 7.58
CA LEU A 232 -14.74 27.67 7.73
C LEU A 232 -15.25 28.30 9.03
N ILE A 233 -14.59 28.05 10.16
CA ILE A 233 -15.04 28.57 11.46
C ILE A 233 -14.78 30.08 11.60
N ALA A 234 -13.75 30.60 10.92
CA ALA A 234 -13.46 32.03 10.84
C ALA A 234 -14.38 32.77 9.85
N GLY A 235 -15.17 32.07 9.04
CA GLY A 235 -15.99 32.68 7.99
C GLY A 235 -15.16 33.24 6.82
N GLU A 236 -13.96 32.71 6.62
CA GLU A 236 -13.05 33.09 5.54
C GLU A 236 -13.36 32.29 4.26
N ALA A 237 -13.06 32.89 3.10
CA ALA A 237 -13.26 32.22 1.83
C ALA A 237 -12.31 31.03 1.69
N LEU A 238 -12.85 29.87 1.32
CA LEU A 238 -12.03 28.68 1.10
C LEU A 238 -11.11 28.84 -0.11
N PRO A 239 -9.89 28.29 -0.06
CA PRO A 239 -9.03 28.24 -1.22
C PRO A 239 -9.75 27.47 -2.34
N ALA A 240 -9.71 28.03 -3.56
CA ALA A 240 -10.26 27.35 -4.73
C ALA A 240 -9.53 26.00 -4.92
N PRO A 241 -10.24 24.90 -5.21
CA PRO A 241 -9.58 23.63 -5.46
C PRO A 241 -8.58 23.77 -6.62
N PRO A 242 -7.44 23.05 -6.57
CA PRO A 242 -6.51 23.03 -7.70
C PRO A 242 -7.26 22.60 -8.96
N GLU A 243 -7.03 23.29 -10.09
CA GLU A 243 -7.55 22.84 -11.37
C GLU A 243 -7.00 21.43 -11.65
N MET A 244 -7.89 20.44 -11.70
CA MET A 244 -7.54 19.09 -12.15
C MET A 244 -7.14 19.17 -13.63
N ARG A 245 -5.85 18.94 -13.92
CA ARG A 245 -5.30 18.85 -15.27
C ARG A 245 -5.49 17.46 -15.87
#